data_AF-A0A2A4QVS0-F1
#
_entry.id   AF-A0A2A4QVS0-F1
#
_cell.length_a   1.000
_cell.length_b   1.000
_cell.length_c   1.000
_cell.angle_alpha   90.00
_cell.angle_beta   90.00
_cell.angle_gamma   90.00
#
_symmetry.space_group_name_H-M   'P 1'
#
loop_
_entity.id
_entity.type
_entity.pdbx_description
1 polymer ?
#
loop_
_entity_poly.entity_id
_entity_poly.type
_entity_poly.pdbx_seq_one_letter_code
_entity_poly.pdbx_strand_id
1 'polypeptide(L)'
;MLRPAFTQHLADTLLAGKHVNLISPHGRGRRQTLLDLETLLDDVVVRKIDLKREQNKWQSWLEDTLILSVQVIVIIHNFDVYFRSTIELDLERLSQQNNLTFLCIVEHEITHNVYSVQSIILPL
;
A
#
# COMPACT_ATOMS: atom_id res chain seq x y z
N MET A 1 -8.08 -7.03 18.26
CA MET A 1 -8.82 -5.86 17.72
C MET A 1 -9.90 -6.40 16.79
N LEU A 2 -11.14 -5.90 16.85
CA LEU A 2 -12.18 -6.33 15.90
C LEU A 2 -11.86 -5.78 14.51
N ARG A 3 -12.18 -6.54 13.44
CA ARG A 3 -11.90 -6.15 12.04
C ARG A 3 -12.32 -4.73 11.69
N PRO A 4 -13.53 -4.23 12.03
CA PRO A 4 -13.93 -2.86 11.69
C PRO A 4 -13.03 -1.80 12.31
N ALA A 5 -12.67 -1.96 13.58
CA ALA A 5 -11.76 -1.04 14.26
C ALA A 5 -10.37 -1.07 13.64
N PHE A 6 -9.89 -2.26 13.26
CA PHE A 6 -8.61 -2.40 12.57
C PHE A 6 -8.62 -1.67 11.21
N THR A 7 -9.65 -1.92 10.39
CA THR A 7 -9.76 -1.29 9.08
C THR A 7 -9.86 0.24 9.21
N GLN A 8 -10.62 0.74 10.19
CA GLN A 8 -10.69 2.17 10.47
C GLN A 8 -9.32 2.75 10.85
N HIS A 9 -8.60 2.11 11.77
CA HIS A 9 -7.27 2.55 12.16
C HIS A 9 -6.29 2.56 10.98
N LEU A 10 -6.36 1.55 10.10
CA LEU A 10 -5.57 1.50 8.88
C LEU A 10 -5.93 2.65 7.94
N ALA A 11 -7.22 2.93 7.74
CA ALA A 11 -7.69 4.05 6.92
C ALA A 11 -7.18 5.39 7.47
N ASP A 12 -7.36 5.64 8.77
CA ASP A 12 -6.92 6.87 9.43
C ASP A 12 -5.39 7.05 9.30
N THR A 13 -4.63 5.96 9.40
CA THR A 13 -3.17 5.94 9.24
C THR A 13 -2.77 6.37 7.83
N LEU A 14 -3.44 5.82 6.81
CA LEU A 14 -3.17 6.16 5.41
C LEU A 14 -3.61 7.59 5.08
N LEU A 15 -4.78 8.03 5.56
CA LEU A 15 -5.26 9.39 5.35
C LEU A 15 -4.35 10.44 6.01
N ALA A 16 -3.69 10.08 7.12
CA ALA A 16 -2.67 10.91 7.77
C ALA A 16 -1.31 10.96 7.01
N GLY A 17 -1.20 10.35 5.83
CA GLY A 17 0.02 10.36 5.02
C GLY A 17 1.04 9.30 5.41
N LYS A 18 0.70 8.37 6.33
CA LYS A 18 1.67 7.39 6.82
C LYS A 18 1.69 6.17 5.91
N HIS A 19 2.88 5.85 5.40
CA HIS A 19 3.09 4.61 4.66
C HIS A 19 2.96 3.39 5.57
N VAL A 20 2.41 2.30 5.05
CA VAL A 20 2.17 1.06 5.79
C VAL A 20 2.59 -0.16 4.97
N ASN A 21 3.31 -1.08 5.62
CA ASN A 21 3.49 -2.44 5.15
C ASN A 21 2.45 -3.32 5.84
N LEU A 22 1.41 -3.75 5.11
CA LEU A 22 0.38 -4.64 5.64
C LEU A 22 0.81 -6.09 5.44
N ILE A 23 1.26 -6.71 6.52
CA ILE A 23 1.59 -8.13 6.56
C ILE A 23 0.27 -8.90 6.68
N SER A 24 -0.12 -9.57 5.60
CA SER A 24 -1.39 -10.25 5.52
C SER A 24 -1.25 -11.50 4.65
N PRO A 25 -1.49 -12.71 5.21
CA PRO A 25 -1.57 -13.90 4.40
C PRO A 25 -2.69 -13.77 3.36
N HIS A 26 -2.55 -14.47 2.25
CA HIS A 26 -3.63 -14.60 1.29
C HIS A 26 -4.85 -15.26 1.92
N GLY A 27 -6.04 -14.70 1.66
CA GLY A 27 -7.27 -15.30 2.16
C GLY A 27 -8.47 -14.35 2.20
N ARG A 28 -9.57 -14.86 2.73
CA ARG A 28 -10.85 -14.14 2.85
C ARG A 28 -10.75 -12.91 3.75
N GLY A 29 -9.99 -13.00 4.85
CA GLY A 29 -9.77 -11.89 5.79
C GLY A 29 -9.17 -10.68 5.09
N ARG A 30 -8.03 -10.86 4.40
CA ARG A 30 -7.39 -9.83 3.58
C ARG A 30 -8.34 -9.20 2.59
N ARG A 31 -9.04 -10.03 1.82
CA ARG A 31 -9.97 -9.55 0.79
C ARG A 31 -11.08 -8.69 1.39
N GLN A 32 -11.68 -9.13 2.50
CA GLN A 32 -12.72 -8.36 3.16
C GLN A 32 -12.18 -7.05 3.74
N THR A 33 -11.02 -7.07 4.41
CA THR A 33 -10.40 -5.86 4.94
C THR A 33 -10.10 -4.83 3.85
N LEU A 34 -9.63 -5.25 2.68
CA LEU A 34 -9.38 -4.33 1.56
C LEU A 34 -10.68 -3.76 0.98
N LEU A 35 -11.75 -4.54 0.90
CA LEU A 35 -13.07 -4.04 0.48
C LEU A 35 -13.65 -3.05 1.50
N ASP A 36 -13.54 -3.37 2.79
CA ASP A 36 -13.98 -2.48 3.87
C ASP A 36 -13.15 -1.17 3.81
N LEU A 37 -11.84 -1.27 3.54
CA LEU A 37 -10.94 -0.13 3.41
C LEU A 37 -11.29 0.76 2.21
N GLU A 38 -11.67 0.18 1.07
CA GLU A 38 -12.11 0.95 -0.11
C GLU A 38 -13.31 1.86 0.20
N THR A 39 -14.22 1.40 1.05
CA THR A 39 -15.39 2.19 1.46
C THR A 39 -15.00 3.37 2.34
N LEU A 40 -13.94 3.22 3.14
CA LEU A 40 -13.44 4.27 4.04
C LEU A 40 -12.53 5.28 3.33
N LEU A 41 -12.12 4.99 2.09
CA LEU A 41 -11.23 5.81 1.27
C LEU A 41 -11.94 6.37 0.03
N ASP A 42 -13.27 6.44 0.03
CA ASP A 42 -14.06 6.85 -1.14
C ASP A 42 -13.85 8.32 -1.53
N ASP A 43 -13.56 9.18 -0.56
CA ASP A 43 -13.30 10.61 -0.74
C ASP A 43 -11.86 10.93 -1.21
N VAL A 44 -11.01 9.92 -1.41
CA VAL A 44 -9.62 10.12 -1.84
C VAL A 44 -9.28 9.30 -3.08
N VAL A 45 -8.27 9.75 -3.84
CA VAL A 45 -7.85 9.01 -5.02
C VAL A 45 -7.05 7.78 -4.59
N VAL A 46 -7.60 6.60 -4.86
CA VAL A 46 -6.92 5.32 -4.63
C VAL A 46 -6.42 4.74 -5.95
N ARG A 47 -5.13 4.50 -6.06
CA ARG A 47 -4.51 3.80 -7.20
C ARG A 47 -3.99 2.45 -6.72
N LYS A 48 -4.21 1.41 -7.52
CA LYS A 48 -3.82 0.03 -7.18
C LYS A 48 -2.95 -0.56 -8.27
N ILE A 49 -1.95 -1.33 -7.87
CA ILE A 49 -1.14 -2.14 -8.77
C ILE A 49 -0.90 -3.51 -8.15
N ASP A 50 -1.00 -4.55 -8.98
CA ASP A 50 -0.59 -5.91 -8.60
C ASP A 50 0.73 -6.23 -9.29
N LEU A 51 1.83 -6.21 -8.52
CA LEU A 51 3.16 -6.47 -9.05
C LEU A 51 3.31 -7.88 -9.61
N LYS A 52 2.50 -8.85 -9.18
CA LYS A 52 2.51 -10.20 -9.79
C LYS A 52 2.04 -10.16 -11.24
N ARG A 53 1.06 -9.31 -11.54
CA ARG A 53 0.37 -9.23 -12.84
C ARG A 53 0.93 -8.15 -13.75
N GLU A 54 1.48 -7.07 -13.20
CA GLU A 54 1.80 -5.84 -13.92
C GLU A 54 3.28 -5.43 -13.82
N GLN A 55 4.20 -6.41 -13.68
CA GLN A 55 5.65 -6.17 -13.50
C GLN A 55 6.24 -5.16 -14.49
N ASN A 56 5.85 -5.23 -15.76
CA ASN A 56 6.41 -4.39 -16.81
C ASN A 56 5.74 -3.01 -16.93
N LYS A 57 4.69 -2.75 -16.15
CA LYS A 57 3.93 -1.50 -16.18
C LYS A 57 4.28 -0.56 -15.02
N TRP A 58 5.14 -0.98 -14.08
CA TRP A 58 5.49 -0.17 -12.90
C TRP A 58 5.79 1.28 -13.27
N GLN A 59 6.69 1.48 -14.22
CA GLN A 59 7.15 2.81 -14.61
C GLN A 59 6.03 3.67 -15.19
N SER A 60 5.29 3.17 -16.18
CA SER A 60 4.21 3.93 -16.81
C SER A 60 3.05 4.17 -15.84
N TRP A 61 2.72 3.19 -15.02
CA TRP A 61 1.69 3.31 -13.98
C TRP A 61 2.08 4.34 -12.93
N LEU A 62 3.36 4.41 -12.57
CA LEU A 62 3.89 5.36 -11.62
C LEU A 62 3.83 6.78 -12.20
N GLU A 63 4.28 6.98 -13.43
CA GLU A 63 4.18 8.27 -14.14
C GLU A 63 2.74 8.78 -14.18
N ASP A 64 1.78 7.92 -14.54
CA ASP A 64 0.34 8.24 -14.52
C ASP A 64 -0.19 8.61 -13.12
N THR A 65 0.47 8.15 -12.06
CA THR A 65 0.11 8.45 -10.67
C THR A 65 0.71 9.77 -10.22
N LEU A 66 1.93 10.10 -10.66
CA LEU A 66 2.65 11.32 -10.29
C LEU A 66 2.07 12.60 -10.92
N ILE A 67 1.30 12.49 -12.00
CA ILE A 67 0.63 13.63 -12.63
C ILE A 67 -0.48 14.20 -11.75
N LEU A 68 -0.96 13.44 -10.76
CA LEU A 68 -2.02 13.85 -9.86
C LEU A 68 -1.50 14.85 -8.81
N SER A 69 -2.11 16.03 -8.74
CA SER A 69 -1.78 17.09 -7.78
C SER A 69 -2.52 16.97 -6.43
N VAL A 70 -3.27 15.89 -6.24
CA VAL A 70 -4.05 15.62 -5.03
C VAL A 70 -3.37 14.56 -4.17
N GLN A 71 -3.87 14.33 -2.96
CA GLN A 71 -3.47 13.18 -2.16
C GLN A 71 -3.87 11.89 -2.89
N VAL A 72 -2.93 10.96 -3.03
CA VAL A 72 -3.13 9.66 -3.64
C VAL A 72 -2.68 8.57 -2.69
N ILE A 73 -3.59 7.65 -2.39
CA ILE A 73 -3.25 6.41 -1.68
C ILE A 73 -2.96 5.34 -2.73
N VAL A 74 -1.74 4.83 -2.69
CA VAL A 74 -1.23 3.80 -3.58
C VAL A 74 -1.22 2.46 -2.85
N ILE A 75 -2.00 1.51 -3.36
CA ILE A 75 -2.05 0.14 -2.83
C ILE A 75 -1.25 -0.78 -3.75
N ILE A 76 -0.18 -1.37 -3.22
CA ILE A 76 0.74 -2.23 -3.95
C ILE A 76 0.56 -3.66 -3.47
N HIS A 77 0.05 -4.54 -4.33
CA HIS A 77 -0.13 -5.95 -4.01
C HIS A 77 1.10 -6.78 -4.36
N ASN A 78 1.35 -7.81 -3.55
CA ASN A 78 2.41 -8.81 -3.74
C ASN A 78 3.80 -8.15 -3.75
N PHE A 79 3.96 -7.21 -2.82
CA PHE A 79 5.12 -6.35 -2.76
C PHE A 79 6.39 -7.14 -2.44
N ASP A 80 6.34 -8.02 -1.44
CA ASP A 80 7.46 -8.86 -0.99
C ASP A 80 7.97 -9.85 -2.05
N VAL A 81 7.08 -10.39 -2.88
CA VAL A 81 7.43 -11.44 -3.86
C VAL A 81 8.04 -10.88 -5.14
N TYR A 82 7.58 -9.70 -5.58
CA TYR A 82 7.98 -9.09 -6.85
C TYR A 82 8.80 -7.81 -6.66
N PHE A 83 9.29 -7.61 -5.44
CA PHE A 83 10.19 -6.53 -5.09
C PHE A 83 11.47 -6.58 -5.93
N ARG A 84 11.86 -5.44 -6.51
CA ARG A 84 13.13 -5.26 -7.23
C ARG A 84 13.78 -3.96 -6.78
N SER A 85 15.11 -3.90 -6.87
CA SER A 85 15.90 -2.71 -6.48
C SER A 85 15.48 -1.41 -7.19
N THR A 86 14.89 -1.49 -8.38
CA THR A 86 14.35 -0.30 -9.08
C THR A 86 13.10 0.24 -8.39
N ILE A 87 12.18 -0.65 -7.98
CA ILE A 87 10.94 -0.28 -7.28
C ILE A 87 11.28 0.28 -5.89
N GLU A 88 12.31 -0.28 -5.24
CA GLU A 88 12.85 0.23 -3.97
C GLU A 88 13.24 1.70 -4.04
N LEU A 89 14.12 2.03 -4.98
CA LEU A 89 14.65 3.39 -5.15
C LEU A 89 13.54 4.38 -5.51
N ASP A 90 12.58 3.95 -6.33
CA ASP A 90 11.41 4.76 -6.62
C ASP A 90 10.59 5.02 -5.36
N LEU A 91 10.23 3.99 -4.60
CA LEU A 91 9.40 4.15 -3.41
C LEU A 91 10.10 4.94 -2.31
N GLU A 92 11.41 4.77 -2.12
CA GLU A 92 12.18 5.58 -1.18
C GLU A 92 12.12 7.06 -1.57
N ARG A 93 12.40 7.39 -2.84
CA ARG A 93 12.33 8.75 -3.36
C ARG A 93 10.92 9.35 -3.22
N LEU A 94 9.89 8.54 -3.51
CA LEU A 94 8.51 8.98 -3.51
C LEU A 94 7.89 9.07 -2.13
N SER A 95 8.38 8.30 -1.15
CA SER A 95 7.94 8.38 0.25
C SER A 95 8.24 9.76 0.87
N GLN A 96 9.14 10.53 0.27
CA GLN A 96 9.43 11.91 0.67
C GLN A 96 8.42 12.92 0.12
N GLN A 97 7.46 12.50 -0.72
CA GLN A 97 6.44 13.36 -1.29
C GLN A 97 5.17 13.34 -0.44
N ASN A 98 4.73 14.51 0.01
CA ASN A 98 3.59 14.65 0.94
C ASN A 98 2.23 14.27 0.34
N ASN A 99 2.12 14.14 -0.98
CA ASN A 99 0.86 13.81 -1.66
C ASN A 99 0.69 12.32 -1.94
N LEU A 100 1.69 11.47 -1.65
CA LEU A 100 1.61 10.03 -1.88
C LEU A 100 1.62 9.28 -0.55
N THR A 101 0.76 8.29 -0.43
CA THR A 101 0.77 7.36 0.70
C THR A 101 0.76 5.93 0.19
N PHE A 102 1.58 5.06 0.77
CA PHE A 102 1.77 3.70 0.27
C PHE A 102 1.19 2.69 1.24
N LEU A 103 0.35 1.79 0.74
CA LEU A 103 -0.05 0.56 1.41
C LEU A 103 0.54 -0.63 0.65
N CYS A 104 1.67 -1.13 1.13
CA CYS A 104 2.35 -2.28 0.55
C CYS A 104 1.82 -3.56 1.21
N ILE A 105 1.15 -4.41 0.43
CA ILE A 105 0.58 -5.65 0.95
C ILE A 105 1.56 -6.79 0.71
N VAL A 106 1.97 -7.42 1.80
CA VAL A 106 3.04 -8.41 1.85
C VAL A 106 2.51 -9.68 2.50
N GLU A 107 2.93 -10.84 2.03
CA GLU A 107 2.51 -12.11 2.63
C GLU A 107 3.35 -12.47 3.85
N HIS A 108 4.63 -12.12 3.82
CA HIS A 108 5.59 -12.41 4.86
C HIS A 108 6.20 -11.12 5.41
N GLU A 109 6.71 -11.19 6.63
CA GLU A 109 7.47 -10.09 7.22
C GLU A 109 8.69 -9.82 6.34
N ILE A 110 8.78 -8.59 5.82
CA ILE A 110 9.91 -8.21 4.98
C ILE A 110 11.10 -7.93 5.90
N THR A 111 12.19 -8.66 5.72
CA THR A 111 13.46 -8.44 6.45
C THR A 111 14.23 -7.22 5.94
N HIS A 112 13.83 -6.68 4.79
CA HIS A 112 14.37 -5.47 4.20
C HIS A 112 13.51 -4.28 4.66
N ASN A 113 14.12 -3.36 5.41
CA ASN A 113 13.50 -2.09 5.75
C ASN A 113 13.49 -1.21 4.50
N VAL A 114 12.54 -1.49 3.61
CA VAL A 114 12.30 -0.64 2.46
C VAL A 114 11.60 0.62 2.98
N TYR A 115 12.39 1.69 3.18
CA TYR A 115 12.04 2.96 3.84
C TYR A 115 11.45 2.76 5.27
N SER A 116 11.49 3.79 6.14
CA SER A 116 11.04 3.64 7.55
C SER A 116 9.50 3.59 7.63
N VAL A 117 8.95 2.43 7.27
CA VAL A 117 7.51 2.19 7.16
C VAL A 117 7.01 1.43 8.36
N GLN A 118 5.83 1.79 8.85
CA GLN A 118 5.16 1.01 9.88
C GLN A 118 4.67 -0.33 9.30
N SER A 119 5.18 -1.43 9.83
CA SER A 119 4.63 -2.77 9.56
C SER A 119 3.44 -3.05 10.46
N ILE A 120 2.29 -3.39 9.87
CA ILE A 120 1.06 -3.73 10.56
C ILE A 120 0.65 -5.15 10.15
N ILE A 121 0.41 -6.01 11.12
CA ILE A 121 -0.06 -7.38 10.88
C ILE A 121 -1.59 -7.38 10.85
N LEU A 122 -2.18 -7.96 9.81
CA LEU A 122 -3.62 -8.18 9.76
C LEU A 122 -4.03 -9.13 10.89
N PRO A 123 -4.95 -8.75 11.80
CA PRO A 123 -5.45 -9.65 12.83
C PRO A 123 -6.21 -10.80 12.18
N LEU A 124 -5.84 -12.03 12.56
CA LEU A 124 -6.52 -13.27 12.16
C LEU A 124 -7.93 -13.37 12.77
#